data_AF-A0A0F2LQB3-F1
#
_entry.id   AF-A0A0F2LQB3-F1
#
_cell.length_a   1.000
_cell.length_b   1.000
_cell.length_c   1.000
_cell.angle_alpha   90.00
_cell.angle_beta   90.00
_cell.angle_gamma   90.00
#
_symmetry.space_group_name_H-M   'P 1'
#
loop_
_entity.id
_entity.type
_entity.pdbx_description
1 polymer ?
#
loop_
_entity_poly.entity_id
_entity_poly.type
_entity_poly.pdbx_seq_one_letter_code
_entity_poly.pdbx_strand_id
1 'polypeptide(L)'
;MHVKIEANGAIIVGENFTIDGHSERNFRVVTHFHSDHIVDLSKSVKECNGVVATPQTLDALEVLGHKIPQKKRLGLKYDLRL
;
A
#
# COMPACT_ATOMS: atom_id res chain seq x y z
N MET A 1 0.06 -19.63 -7.39
CA MET A 1 -0.12 -18.17 -7.20
C MET A 1 -1.61 -17.91 -7.08
N HIS A 2 -2.07 -17.40 -5.95
CA HIS A 2 -3.50 -17.13 -5.71
C HIS A 2 -3.72 -15.61 -5.67
N VAL A 3 -4.77 -15.16 -6.36
CA VAL A 3 -5.22 -13.77 -6.36
C VAL A 3 -6.71 -13.75 -5.99
N LYS A 4 -7.07 -12.87 -5.06
CA LYS A 4 -8.46 -12.69 -4.59
C LYS A 4 -8.75 -11.19 -4.46
N ILE A 5 -9.98 -10.80 -4.77
CA ILE A 5 -10.48 -9.44 -4.53
C ILE A 5 -11.51 -9.51 -3.40
N GLU A 6 -11.38 -8.65 -2.39
CA GLU A 6 -12.33 -8.55 -1.29
C GLU A 6 -13.33 -7.41 -1.51
N ALA A 7 -14.41 -7.39 -0.71
CA ALA A 7 -15.52 -6.46 -0.90
C ALA A 7 -15.12 -4.98 -0.76
N ASN A 8 -14.01 -4.69 -0.07
CA ASN A 8 -13.44 -3.34 0.08
C ASN A 8 -12.44 -2.96 -1.04
N GLY A 9 -12.35 -3.77 -2.10
CA GLY A 9 -11.42 -3.55 -3.21
C GLY A 9 -9.98 -4.04 -2.96
N ALA A 10 -9.70 -4.66 -1.80
CA ALA A 10 -8.38 -5.22 -1.52
C ALA A 10 -8.04 -6.34 -2.51
N ILE A 11 -6.97 -6.17 -3.29
CA ILE A 11 -6.43 -7.23 -4.14
C ILE A 11 -5.34 -7.95 -3.35
N ILE A 12 -5.62 -9.20 -2.98
CA ILE A 12 -4.69 -10.05 -2.25
C ILE A 12 -3.84 -10.82 -3.26
N VAL A 13 -2.52 -10.74 -3.13
CA VAL A 13 -1.56 -11.47 -3.96
C VAL A 13 -0.67 -12.33 -3.07
N GLY A 14 -0.88 -13.66 -3.16
CA GLY A 14 -0.20 -14.63 -2.32
C GLY A 14 -0.42 -14.37 -0.82
N GLU A 15 0.64 -14.58 -0.04
CA GLU A 15 0.59 -14.51 1.43
C GLU A 15 1.06 -13.17 2.00
N ASN A 16 1.69 -12.32 1.17
CA ASN A 16 2.42 -11.15 1.66
C ASN A 16 1.80 -9.81 1.26
N PHE A 17 0.99 -9.74 0.20
CA PHE A 17 0.62 -8.46 -0.41
C PHE A 17 -0.88 -8.24 -0.43
N THR A 18 -1.27 -7.00 -0.10
CA THR A 18 -2.58 -6.43 -0.34
C THR A 18 -2.43 -5.12 -1.12
N ILE A 19 -3.23 -4.91 -2.16
CA ILE A 19 -3.12 -3.77 -3.09
C ILE A 19 -4.43 -2.98 -3.06
N ASP A 20 -4.33 -1.65 -2.98
CA ASP A 20 -5.41 -0.64 -3.12
C ASP A 20 -6.67 -0.71 -2.20
N GLY A 21 -6.98 -1.85 -1.57
CA GLY A 21 -7.81 -1.94 -0.33
C GLY A 21 -7.15 -2.77 0.79
N HIS A 22 -7.47 -2.54 2.07
CA HIS A 22 -6.78 -3.20 3.18
C HIS A 22 -7.20 -4.67 3.37
N SER A 23 -6.24 -5.55 3.66
CA SER A 23 -6.46 -6.92 4.16
C SER A 23 -5.23 -7.34 5.00
N GLU A 24 -5.37 -8.33 5.88
CA GLU A 24 -4.32 -8.76 6.81
C GLU A 24 -3.13 -9.40 6.06
N ARG A 25 -2.14 -8.57 5.70
CA ARG A 25 -0.95 -8.95 4.92
C ARG A 25 0.26 -8.14 5.35
N ASN A 26 1.46 -8.71 5.10
CA ASN A 26 2.73 -8.08 5.49
C ASN A 26 2.97 -6.72 4.80
N PHE A 27 2.55 -6.55 3.55
CA PHE A 27 2.81 -5.36 2.77
C PHE A 27 1.55 -4.83 2.10
N ARG A 28 1.35 -3.52 2.23
CA ARG A 28 0.35 -2.74 1.52
C ARG A 28 0.98 -2.11 0.29
N VAL A 29 0.49 -2.42 -0.91
CA VAL A 29 0.84 -1.69 -2.14
C VAL A 29 -0.21 -0.61 -2.38
N VAL A 30 0.25 0.61 -2.67
CA VAL A 30 -0.61 1.71 -3.14
C VAL A 30 -0.14 2.08 -4.55
N THR A 31 -1.00 1.83 -5.54
CA THR A 31 -0.66 2.13 -6.93
C THR A 31 -0.53 3.64 -7.17
N HIS A 32 -1.46 4.42 -6.61
CA HIS A 32 -1.49 5.89 -6.65
C HIS A 32 -2.42 6.46 -5.57
N PHE A 33 -2.42 7.78 -5.40
CA PHE A 33 -3.03 8.47 -4.25
C PHE A 33 -4.51 8.88 -4.42
N HIS A 34 -5.24 8.32 -5.39
CA HIS A 34 -6.68 8.58 -5.48
C HIS A 34 -7.43 7.92 -4.32
N SER A 35 -8.55 8.54 -3.90
CA SER A 35 -9.28 8.18 -2.69
C SER A 35 -9.77 6.73 -2.67
N ASP A 36 -10.11 6.18 -3.83
CA ASP A 36 -10.57 4.81 -4.06
C ASP A 36 -9.45 3.76 -3.98
N HIS A 37 -8.18 4.17 -4.05
CA HIS A 37 -7.00 3.29 -3.94
C HIS A 37 -6.29 3.38 -2.57
N ILE A 38 -6.77 4.25 -1.68
CA ILE A 38 -6.21 4.47 -0.34
C ILE A 38 -7.21 4.12 0.77
N VAL A 39 -8.26 3.39 0.41
CA VAL A 39 -9.28 2.90 1.35
C VAL A 39 -8.61 2.09 2.46
N ASP A 40 -8.98 2.41 3.71
CA ASP A 40 -8.45 1.76 4.90
C ASP A 40 -6.91 1.84 5.07
N LEU A 41 -6.24 2.79 4.41
CA LEU A 41 -4.78 2.94 4.51
C LEU A 41 -4.29 3.11 5.96
N SER A 42 -5.06 3.75 6.83
CA SER A 42 -4.72 3.88 8.26
C SER A 42 -4.63 2.52 8.96
N LYS A 43 -5.48 1.55 8.60
CA LYS A 43 -5.41 0.17 9.10
C LYS A 43 -4.14 -0.52 8.60
N SER A 44 -3.84 -0.39 7.31
CA SER A 44 -2.58 -0.91 6.75
C SER A 44 -1.34 -0.31 7.41
N VAL A 45 -1.32 0.99 7.72
CA VAL A 45 -0.18 1.62 8.42
C VAL A 45 0.00 1.02 9.82
N LYS A 46 -1.10 0.68 10.50
CA LYS A 46 -1.07 0.04 11.82
C LYS A 46 -0.58 -1.41 11.73
N GLU A 47 -1.14 -2.19 10.81
CA GLU A 47 -1.04 -3.66 10.81
C GLU A 47 0.02 -4.23 9.86
N CYS A 48 0.24 -3.62 8.69
CA CYS A 48 1.26 -4.08 7.75
C CYS A 48 2.67 -3.72 8.24
N ASN A 49 3.66 -4.52 7.84
CA ASN A 49 5.08 -4.25 8.09
C ASN A 49 5.59 -3.06 7.26
N GLY A 50 5.03 -2.85 6.06
CA GLY A 50 5.40 -1.75 5.18
C GLY A 50 4.32 -1.35 4.17
N VAL A 51 4.44 -0.12 3.68
CA VAL A 51 3.67 0.43 2.56
C VAL A 51 4.61 0.63 1.38
N VAL A 52 4.35 -0.09 0.31
CA VAL A 52 5.07 -0.03 -0.96
C VAL A 52 4.33 0.90 -1.91
N ALA A 53 5.03 1.90 -2.42
CA ALA A 53 4.52 2.79 -3.46
C ALA A 53 5.70 3.49 -4.12
N THR A 54 5.43 4.32 -5.13
CA THR A 54 6.46 5.22 -5.65
C THR A 54 6.78 6.32 -4.64
N PRO A 55 8.00 6.88 -4.64
CA PRO A 55 8.33 8.02 -3.78
C PRO A 55 7.33 9.17 -3.91
N GLN A 56 6.88 9.48 -5.13
CA GLN A 56 5.92 10.54 -5.42
C GLN A 56 4.56 10.26 -4.77
N THR A 57 4.08 9.02 -4.81
CA THR A 57 2.84 8.62 -4.13
C THR A 57 2.99 8.70 -2.61
N LEU A 58 4.14 8.28 -2.05
CA LEU A 58 4.39 8.40 -0.61
C LEU A 58 4.40 9.85 -0.14
N ASP A 59 5.03 10.75 -0.91
CA ASP A 59 5.06 12.18 -0.62
C ASP A 59 3.66 12.80 -0.69
N ALA A 60 2.90 12.48 -1.74
CA ALA A 60 1.51 12.93 -1.90
C ALA A 60 0.63 12.47 -0.72
N LEU A 61 0.76 11.21 -0.27
CA LEU A 61 0.03 10.68 0.87
C LEU A 61 0.31 11.46 2.17
N GLU A 62 1.55 11.89 2.38
CA GLU A 62 1.90 12.71 3.56
C GLU A 62 1.29 14.11 3.49
N VAL A 63 1.31 14.75 2.31
CA VAL A 63 0.62 16.04 2.08
C VAL A 63 -0.89 15.92 2.33
N LEU A 64 -1.49 14.79 1.93
CA LEU A 64 -2.90 14.47 2.15
C LEU A 64 -3.22 14.06 3.60
N GLY A 65 -2.23 14.03 4.50
CA GLY A 65 -2.41 13.76 5.93
C GLY A 65 -2.28 12.28 6.34
N HIS A 66 -1.93 11.38 5.41
CA HIS A 66 -1.67 9.97 5.74
C HIS A 66 -0.25 9.81 6.30
N LYS A 67 -0.15 9.79 7.64
CA LYS A 67 1.12 9.64 8.35
C LYS A 67 1.64 8.20 8.30
N ILE A 68 2.50 7.90 7.33
CA ILE A 68 3.22 6.62 7.24
C ILE A 68 4.59 6.77 7.93
N PRO A 69 4.92 5.99 8.97
CA PRO A 69 6.24 6.03 9.58
C PRO A 69 7.34 5.78 8.55
N GLN A 70 8.43 6.56 8.59
CA GLN A 70 9.54 6.46 7.63
C GLN A 70 10.07 5.02 7.50
N LYS A 71 10.20 4.29 8.62
CA LYS A 71 10.63 2.88 8.63
C LYS A 71 9.70 1.90 7.89
N LYS A 72 8.44 2.28 7.64
CA LYS A 72 7.45 1.50 6.92
C LYS A 72 7.32 1.94 5.45
N ARG A 73 8.00 2.99 5.02
CA ARG A 73 7.93 3.50 3.64
C ARG A 73 8.89 2.72 2.74
N LEU A 74 8.34 2.02 1.75
CA LEU A 74 9.10 1.28 0.74
C LEU A 74 8.91 1.95 -0.62
N GLY A 75 9.75 2.94 -0.91
CA GLY A 75 9.72 3.72 -2.15
C GLY A 75 10.36 2.98 -3.32
N LEU A 76 9.56 2.49 -4.28
CA LEU A 76 10.05 1.84 -5.50
C LEU A 76 10.08 2.82 -6.68
N LYS A 77 11.21 2.89 -7.39
CA LYS A 77 11.35 3.69 -8.61
C LYS A 77 10.91 2.87 -9.83
N TYR A 78 10.31 3.52 -10.83
CA TYR A 78 9.76 2.87 -12.04
C TYR A 78 10.78 2.04 -12.85
N ASP A 79 12.08 2.29 -12.68
CA ASP A 79 13.16 1.60 -13.41
C ASP A 79 14.12 0.83 -12.50
N LEU A 80 13.66 0.42 -11.31
CA LEU A 80 14.47 -0.42 -10.43
C LEU A 80 14.71 -1.79 -11.08
N ARG A 81 15.97 -2.11 -11.38
CA ARG A 81 16.39 -3.46 -11.79
C ARG A 81 16.87 -4.22 -10.55
N LEU A 82 16.29 -5.40 -10.32
CA LEU A 82 16.65 -6.34 -9.26
C LEU A 82 17.71 -7.33 -9.74
#